data_AF-A0A1H5B8B8-F1
#
_entry.id   AF-A0A1H5B8B8-F1
#
_cell.length_a   1.000
_cell.length_b   1.000
_cell.length_c   1.000
_cell.angle_alpha   90.00
_cell.angle_beta   90.00
_cell.angle_gamma   90.00
#
_symmetry.space_group_name_H-M   'P 1'
#
loop_
_entity.id
_entity.type
_entity.pdbx_description
1 polymer ?
#
loop_
_entity_poly.entity_id
_entity_poly.type
_entity_poly.pdbx_seq_one_letter_code
_entity_poly.pdbx_strand_id
1 'polypeptide(L)'
;MEINDLTPAELRVWQAFPKGEAVDFRAPQDESPGDGADWGPQRTLRATVLRALLLDGPVVGGEVAALKVAGARITGALDLRYATVESVARLSRCRFDDVPDLSGAQLKYLNLSGSDLPGLAGARIRVDGGLRLAKCRFRGPVRLGGAQIAGALYLEDAEITAPEGTEDPVLQLHQVTVGEDLCASRLRTRGEVRFDGAAISGSLRLDEAELRHPVGRALHAEALSVGANVMCRRISVYGRIALRGARIPGLLDLLYSRLSNPGGTSMQASSCVIGELWLRKGPPIEGRLNLRRSQIEHLNLAPEMLPDQVRLLDLTYTSLTPHVPPEQRLPMLERDEDTFDPHGYEQLTAAYRRTGDDHAARLVQLAKQRRHRTTLPWYGRLWGHVQDATVGYGFRPMRALGWLLSLLAVGSVAFALHQPPALKADEAPHFNPVFYTLDLLLPVISFGQEPAFAPEGPQQALAYALVLLGWILATTVIAGVTRTVSRQ
;
A
#
# COMPACT_ATOMS: atom_id res chain seq x y z
N MET A 1 -41.18 36.39 -9.37
CA MET A 1 -40.30 37.19 -10.25
C MET A 1 -40.70 36.83 -11.66
N GLU A 2 -41.34 37.74 -12.37
CA GLU A 2 -41.90 37.46 -13.69
C GLU A 2 -40.76 37.17 -14.68
N ILE A 3 -40.76 35.95 -15.23
CA ILE A 3 -39.84 35.50 -16.29
C ILE A 3 -40.39 36.00 -17.64
N ASN A 4 -40.67 37.31 -17.74
CA ASN A 4 -41.41 37.84 -18.90
C ASN A 4 -40.49 38.24 -20.08
N ASP A 5 -39.18 38.42 -19.84
CA ASP A 5 -38.20 38.72 -20.90
C ASP A 5 -37.19 37.58 -21.07
N LEU A 6 -37.61 36.47 -21.68
CA LEU A 6 -36.71 35.37 -22.06
C LEU A 6 -35.89 35.75 -23.30
N THR A 7 -34.58 35.49 -23.28
CA THR A 7 -33.75 35.62 -24.49
C THR A 7 -34.13 34.54 -25.52
N PRO A 8 -33.79 34.69 -26.82
CA PRO A 8 -34.04 33.65 -27.81
C PRO A 8 -33.41 32.29 -27.45
N ALA A 9 -32.25 32.30 -26.78
CA ALA A 9 -31.59 31.09 -26.29
C ALA A 9 -32.39 30.43 -25.16
N GLU A 10 -32.85 31.23 -24.20
CA GLU A 10 -33.64 30.75 -23.07
C GLU A 10 -35.01 30.24 -23.49
N LEU A 11 -35.67 30.91 -24.45
CA LEU A 11 -36.96 30.48 -24.99
C LEU A 11 -36.86 29.10 -25.66
N ARG A 12 -35.76 28.83 -26.39
CA ARG A 12 -35.50 27.50 -26.97
C ARG A 12 -35.39 26.43 -25.89
N VAL A 13 -34.68 26.71 -24.79
CA VAL A 13 -34.56 25.78 -23.66
C VAL A 13 -35.90 25.58 -22.95
N TRP A 14 -36.66 26.66 -22.77
CA TRP A 14 -37.97 26.64 -22.13
C TRP A 14 -38.98 25.77 -22.91
N GLN A 15 -38.98 25.85 -24.24
CA GLN A 15 -39.86 25.04 -25.09
C GLN A 15 -39.43 23.57 -25.19
N ALA A 16 -38.12 23.29 -25.12
CA ALA A 16 -37.58 21.94 -25.19
C ALA A 16 -37.74 21.16 -23.88
N PHE A 17 -37.74 21.85 -22.73
CA PHE A 17 -37.77 21.24 -21.40
C PHE A 17 -38.96 20.27 -21.16
N PRO A 18 -40.23 20.62 -21.45
CA PRO A 18 -41.37 19.74 -21.19
C PRO A 18 -41.35 18.44 -22.01
N LYS A 19 -40.76 18.50 -23.21
CA LYS A 19 -40.57 17.35 -24.11
C LYS A 19 -39.29 16.57 -23.80
N GLY A 20 -38.43 17.09 -22.92
CA GLY A 20 -37.11 16.54 -22.66
C GLY A 20 -36.19 16.53 -23.89
N GLU A 21 -36.40 17.43 -24.86
CA GLU A 21 -35.57 17.57 -26.05
C GLU A 21 -34.21 18.21 -25.69
N ALA A 22 -33.15 17.83 -26.42
CA ALA A 22 -31.81 18.38 -26.18
C ALA A 22 -31.60 19.67 -26.98
N VAL A 23 -31.19 20.73 -26.29
CA VAL A 23 -30.79 21.99 -26.92
C VAL A 23 -29.28 22.07 -26.99
N ASP A 24 -28.75 22.03 -28.20
CA ASP A 24 -27.33 22.15 -28.48
C ASP A 24 -27.02 23.52 -29.07
N PHE A 25 -26.13 24.26 -28.39
CA PHE A 25 -25.65 25.58 -28.81
C PHE A 25 -24.27 25.51 -29.47
N ARG A 26 -23.69 24.31 -29.63
CA ARG A 26 -22.38 24.14 -30.28
C ARG A 26 -22.48 24.39 -31.78
N ALA A 27 -21.54 25.18 -32.31
CA ALA A 27 -21.22 25.20 -33.75
C ALA A 27 -20.17 24.10 -34.06
N PRO A 28 -19.98 23.67 -35.32
CA PRO A 28 -18.94 22.68 -35.62
C PRO A 28 -17.52 23.27 -35.49
N GLN A 29 -16.60 22.39 -35.07
CA GLN A 29 -15.15 22.53 -34.79
C GLN A 29 -14.74 23.01 -33.38
N ASP A 30 -14.09 22.10 -32.63
CA ASP A 30 -13.06 22.29 -31.59
C ASP A 30 -13.17 23.44 -30.54
N GLU A 31 -14.33 24.04 -30.32
CA GLU A 31 -14.50 25.03 -29.25
C GLU A 31 -14.47 24.39 -27.86
N SER A 32 -13.44 24.72 -27.08
CA SER A 32 -13.35 24.41 -25.67
C SER A 32 -14.29 25.32 -24.87
N PRO A 33 -15.06 24.80 -23.89
CA PRO A 33 -15.83 25.64 -22.97
C PRO A 33 -14.96 26.66 -22.19
N GLY A 34 -13.64 26.44 -22.12
CA GLY A 34 -12.67 27.40 -21.59
C GLY A 34 -12.62 28.73 -22.34
N ASP A 35 -12.98 28.75 -23.63
CA ASP A 35 -13.05 29.96 -24.48
C ASP A 35 -14.45 30.60 -24.43
N GLY A 36 -15.38 30.01 -23.66
CA GLY A 36 -16.77 30.47 -23.57
C GLY A 36 -17.00 31.83 -22.93
N ALA A 37 -15.94 32.55 -22.54
CA ALA A 37 -16.05 33.94 -22.10
C ALA A 37 -16.54 34.86 -23.22
N ASP A 38 -16.17 34.55 -24.46
CA ASP A 38 -16.49 35.35 -25.65
C ASP A 38 -17.82 34.94 -26.30
N TRP A 39 -18.54 33.98 -25.72
CA TRP A 39 -19.84 33.56 -26.23
C TRP A 39 -20.88 34.67 -26.10
N GLY A 40 -21.46 35.04 -27.24
CA GLY A 40 -22.49 36.06 -27.35
C GLY A 40 -23.85 35.64 -26.78
N PRO A 41 -24.82 36.57 -26.77
CA PRO A 41 -26.13 36.37 -26.14
C PRO A 41 -26.96 35.22 -26.74
N GLN A 42 -26.62 34.74 -27.95
CA GLN A 42 -27.29 33.58 -28.56
C GLN A 42 -26.99 32.25 -27.85
N ARG A 43 -25.99 32.21 -26.95
CA ARG A 43 -25.57 31.01 -26.20
C ARG A 43 -25.58 31.24 -24.69
N THR A 44 -26.16 32.35 -24.23
CA THR A 44 -26.17 32.75 -22.82
C THR A 44 -27.52 32.44 -22.19
N LEU A 45 -27.48 31.74 -21.05
CA LEU A 45 -28.65 31.35 -20.27
C LEU A 45 -28.48 31.88 -18.85
N ARG A 46 -29.49 32.57 -18.32
CA ARG A 46 -29.46 32.98 -16.91
C ARG A 46 -29.73 31.78 -16.01
N ALA A 47 -28.94 31.65 -14.94
CA ALA A 47 -29.11 30.62 -13.93
C ALA A 47 -30.49 30.67 -13.25
N THR A 48 -31.09 31.86 -13.15
CA THR A 48 -32.45 32.07 -12.63
C THR A 48 -33.52 31.38 -13.49
N VAL A 49 -33.36 31.37 -14.82
CA VAL A 49 -34.27 30.69 -15.75
C VAL A 49 -34.10 29.17 -15.63
N LEU A 50 -32.85 28.69 -15.56
CA LEU A 50 -32.58 27.26 -15.35
C LEU A 50 -33.14 26.76 -14.02
N ARG A 51 -32.97 27.54 -12.94
CA ARG A 51 -33.55 27.26 -11.64
C ARG A 51 -35.07 27.17 -11.71
N ALA A 52 -35.74 28.11 -12.36
CA ALA A 52 -37.20 28.09 -12.51
C ALA A 52 -37.67 26.84 -13.26
N LEU A 53 -36.98 26.44 -14.34
CA LEU A 53 -37.29 25.20 -15.07
C LEU A 53 -37.11 23.95 -14.22
N LEU A 54 -36.07 23.89 -13.40
CA LEU A 54 -35.79 22.72 -12.57
C LEU A 54 -36.76 22.57 -11.38
N LEU A 55 -37.30 23.67 -10.87
CA LEU A 55 -38.23 23.66 -9.72
C LEU A 55 -39.69 23.56 -10.16
N ASP A 56 -40.12 24.44 -11.06
CA ASP A 56 -41.53 24.62 -11.45
C ASP A 56 -41.70 24.63 -12.98
N GLY A 57 -40.84 23.90 -13.70
CA GLY A 57 -40.86 23.88 -15.16
C GLY A 57 -42.16 23.30 -15.73
N PRO A 58 -42.56 23.71 -16.95
CA PRO A 58 -43.78 23.21 -17.56
C PRO A 58 -43.70 21.70 -17.84
N VAL A 59 -44.79 20.99 -17.58
CA VAL A 59 -44.92 19.55 -17.81
C VAL A 59 -46.03 19.31 -18.83
N VAL A 60 -45.76 18.46 -19.82
CA VAL A 60 -46.75 18.03 -20.83
C VAL A 60 -47.06 16.56 -20.59
N GLY A 61 -48.35 16.21 -20.51
CA GLY A 61 -48.78 14.84 -20.31
C GLY A 61 -48.28 13.91 -21.44
N GLY A 62 -47.70 12.77 -21.08
CA GLY A 62 -47.13 11.80 -22.01
C GLY A 62 -45.65 11.99 -22.34
N GLU A 63 -45.07 13.13 -21.96
CA GLU A 63 -43.64 13.43 -22.14
C GLU A 63 -42.89 13.42 -20.79
N VAL A 64 -41.57 13.26 -20.84
CA VAL A 64 -40.71 13.30 -19.64
C VAL A 64 -39.88 14.58 -19.64
N ALA A 65 -40.25 15.52 -18.78
CA ALA A 65 -39.55 16.78 -18.64
C ALA A 65 -38.07 16.57 -18.24
N ALA A 66 -37.16 17.21 -18.96
CA ALA A 66 -35.73 17.13 -18.67
C ALA A 66 -34.98 18.37 -19.17
N LEU A 67 -34.06 18.87 -18.36
CA LEU A 67 -33.16 19.93 -18.75
C LEU A 67 -31.94 19.33 -19.46
N LYS A 68 -31.87 19.47 -20.79
CA LYS A 68 -30.76 18.98 -21.61
C LYS A 68 -30.18 20.12 -22.43
N VAL A 69 -29.09 20.71 -21.93
CA VAL A 69 -28.39 21.82 -22.59
C VAL A 69 -26.95 21.43 -22.85
N ALA A 70 -26.44 21.77 -24.03
CA ALA A 70 -25.04 21.64 -24.38
C ALA A 70 -24.45 22.94 -24.95
N GLY A 71 -23.23 23.29 -24.53
CA GLY A 71 -22.47 24.39 -25.15
C GLY A 71 -22.95 25.80 -24.79
N ALA A 72 -23.55 26.00 -23.62
CA ALA A 72 -24.09 27.30 -23.18
C ALA A 72 -23.23 27.96 -22.09
N ARG A 73 -23.23 29.30 -22.08
CA ARG A 73 -22.71 30.12 -20.96
C ARG A 73 -23.84 30.37 -19.98
N ILE A 74 -23.61 30.05 -18.72
CA ILE A 74 -24.58 30.18 -17.63
C ILE A 74 -24.17 31.37 -16.76
N THR A 75 -24.99 32.41 -16.76
CA THR A 75 -24.75 33.66 -16.04
C THR A 75 -25.53 33.71 -14.73
N GLY A 76 -24.90 34.21 -13.67
CA GLY A 76 -25.46 34.18 -12.32
C GLY A 76 -25.24 32.84 -11.61
N ALA A 77 -25.39 32.85 -10.28
CA ALA A 77 -25.25 31.65 -9.46
C ALA A 77 -26.49 30.74 -9.60
N LEU A 78 -26.27 29.49 -9.99
CA LEU A 78 -27.31 28.45 -9.98
C LEU A 78 -27.51 27.96 -8.53
N ASP A 79 -28.49 28.56 -7.85
CA ASP A 79 -28.85 28.23 -6.47
C ASP A 79 -30.03 27.23 -6.42
N LEU A 80 -29.70 25.98 -6.08
CA LEU A 80 -30.65 24.89 -5.83
C LEU A 80 -30.55 24.38 -4.38
N ARG A 81 -30.11 25.22 -3.44
CA ARG A 81 -29.99 24.82 -2.04
C ARG A 81 -31.30 24.27 -1.49
N TYR A 82 -31.24 23.07 -0.89
CA TYR A 82 -32.39 22.35 -0.32
C TYR A 82 -33.56 22.13 -1.29
N ALA A 83 -33.35 22.30 -2.59
CA ALA A 83 -34.37 22.07 -3.59
C ALA A 83 -34.56 20.59 -3.89
N THR A 84 -35.77 20.21 -4.31
CA THR A 84 -36.04 18.88 -4.87
C THR A 84 -36.30 19.03 -6.36
N VAL A 85 -35.49 18.37 -7.18
CA VAL A 85 -35.56 18.42 -8.64
C VAL A 85 -35.89 17.02 -9.15
N GLU A 86 -37.13 16.85 -9.60
CA GLU A 86 -37.63 15.57 -10.10
C GLU A 86 -37.24 15.27 -11.55
N SER A 87 -36.78 16.29 -12.28
CA SER A 87 -36.34 16.17 -13.66
C SER A 87 -34.84 15.84 -13.75
N VAL A 88 -34.43 15.32 -14.90
CA VAL A 88 -33.00 15.07 -15.18
C VAL A 88 -32.32 16.36 -15.58
N ALA A 89 -31.18 16.69 -14.95
CA ALA A 89 -30.37 17.86 -15.28
C ALA A 89 -29.08 17.45 -16.02
N ARG A 90 -28.97 17.85 -17.30
CA ARG A 90 -27.79 17.65 -18.14
C ARG A 90 -27.36 18.98 -18.73
N LEU A 91 -26.26 19.51 -18.20
CA LEU A 91 -25.60 20.73 -18.63
C LEU A 91 -24.17 20.36 -19.08
N SER A 92 -24.04 19.88 -20.31
CA SER A 92 -22.76 19.36 -20.80
C SER A 92 -21.99 20.40 -21.59
N ARG A 93 -20.66 20.46 -21.43
CA ARG A 93 -19.80 21.44 -22.12
C ARG A 93 -20.29 22.88 -21.95
N CYS A 94 -20.82 23.20 -20.78
CA CYS A 94 -21.26 24.54 -20.45
C CYS A 94 -20.14 25.32 -19.74
N ARG A 95 -20.23 26.64 -19.73
CA ARG A 95 -19.39 27.49 -18.89
C ARG A 95 -20.24 28.16 -17.83
N PHE A 96 -19.81 28.10 -16.58
CA PHE A 96 -20.47 28.79 -15.48
C PHE A 96 -19.64 30.03 -15.10
N ASP A 97 -20.29 31.18 -14.97
CA ASP A 97 -19.62 32.39 -14.53
C ASP A 97 -19.47 32.43 -13.00
N ASP A 98 -20.47 31.91 -12.27
CA ASP A 98 -20.52 31.85 -10.81
C ASP A 98 -20.54 30.40 -10.31
N VAL A 99 -20.16 30.20 -9.03
CA VAL A 99 -20.14 28.86 -8.41
C VAL A 99 -21.58 28.36 -8.25
N PRO A 100 -21.97 27.22 -8.87
CA PRO A 100 -23.26 26.60 -8.60
C PRO A 100 -23.34 26.05 -7.17
N ASP A 101 -24.46 26.30 -6.50
CA ASP A 101 -24.74 25.83 -5.15
C ASP A 101 -25.93 24.88 -5.14
N LEU A 102 -25.63 23.61 -4.92
CA LEU A 102 -26.52 22.46 -4.88
C LEU A 102 -26.58 21.86 -3.47
N SER A 103 -26.18 22.61 -2.45
CA SER A 103 -26.04 22.10 -1.09
C SER A 103 -27.39 21.67 -0.52
N GLY A 104 -27.48 20.43 -0.04
CA GLY A 104 -28.72 19.83 0.48
C GLY A 104 -29.79 19.55 -0.59
N ALA A 105 -29.50 19.74 -1.87
CA ALA A 105 -30.46 19.47 -2.93
C ALA A 105 -30.70 17.96 -3.12
N GLN A 106 -31.90 17.60 -3.58
CA GLN A 106 -32.27 16.26 -4.00
C GLN A 106 -32.47 16.25 -5.52
N LEU A 107 -31.63 15.52 -6.24
CA LEU A 107 -31.64 15.45 -7.69
C LEU A 107 -31.85 14.01 -8.14
N LYS A 108 -32.65 13.78 -9.20
CA LYS A 108 -32.65 12.44 -9.81
C LYS A 108 -31.34 12.11 -10.50
N TYR A 109 -30.76 13.06 -11.23
CA TYR A 109 -29.53 12.84 -11.99
C TYR A 109 -28.91 14.17 -12.39
N LEU A 110 -27.59 14.29 -12.28
CA LEU A 110 -26.85 15.47 -12.68
C LEU A 110 -25.67 15.12 -13.58
N ASN A 111 -25.59 15.78 -14.73
CA ASN A 111 -24.46 15.67 -15.64
C ASN A 111 -23.94 17.04 -16.04
N LEU A 112 -22.72 17.35 -15.60
CA LEU A 112 -21.97 18.55 -15.93
C LEU A 112 -20.82 18.27 -16.91
N SER A 113 -20.76 17.08 -17.51
CA SER A 113 -19.56 16.59 -18.22
C SER A 113 -19.02 17.57 -19.25
N GLY A 114 -17.70 17.76 -19.25
CA GLY A 114 -17.01 18.65 -20.16
C GLY A 114 -17.16 20.14 -19.84
N SER A 115 -17.78 20.52 -18.72
CA SER A 115 -18.04 21.93 -18.41
C SER A 115 -16.87 22.62 -17.69
N ASP A 116 -16.80 23.94 -17.80
CA ASP A 116 -15.87 24.81 -17.07
C ASP A 116 -16.62 25.52 -15.94
N LEU A 117 -16.17 25.32 -14.69
CA LEU A 117 -16.81 25.87 -13.50
C LEU A 117 -15.79 26.54 -12.57
N PRO A 118 -16.14 27.66 -11.91
CA PRO A 118 -15.30 28.28 -10.90
C PRO A 118 -15.19 27.45 -9.61
N GLY A 119 -16.08 26.48 -9.41
CA GLY A 119 -16.13 25.57 -8.28
C GLY A 119 -17.45 24.79 -8.28
N LEU A 120 -17.71 23.99 -7.26
CA LEU A 120 -19.02 23.34 -7.06
C LEU A 120 -19.30 23.21 -5.57
N ALA A 121 -20.37 23.84 -5.09
CA ALA A 121 -20.89 23.60 -3.75
C ALA A 121 -22.04 22.57 -3.83
N GLY A 122 -21.85 21.40 -3.23
CA GLY A 122 -22.82 20.31 -3.22
C GLY A 122 -22.76 19.52 -1.93
N ALA A 123 -22.52 20.21 -0.80
CA ALA A 123 -22.47 19.57 0.50
C ALA A 123 -23.82 18.90 0.80
N ARG A 124 -23.80 17.63 1.21
CA ARG A 124 -25.00 16.84 1.53
C ARG A 124 -26.02 16.75 0.40
N ILE A 125 -25.59 16.91 -0.86
CA ILE A 125 -26.47 16.67 -2.00
C ILE A 125 -26.88 15.19 -2.03
N ARG A 126 -28.13 14.93 -2.38
CA ARG A 126 -28.63 13.58 -2.65
C ARG A 126 -28.89 13.43 -4.14
N VAL A 127 -28.29 12.40 -4.74
CA VAL A 127 -28.48 12.07 -6.15
C VAL A 127 -28.95 10.62 -6.24
N ASP A 128 -30.19 10.41 -6.70
CA ASP A 128 -30.77 9.06 -6.80
C ASP A 128 -30.15 8.24 -7.95
N GLY A 129 -29.65 8.92 -8.98
CA GLY A 129 -28.88 8.35 -10.08
C GLY A 129 -27.38 8.61 -9.94
N GLY A 130 -26.70 8.73 -11.09
CA GLY A 130 -25.28 9.09 -11.15
C GLY A 130 -25.02 10.58 -11.13
N LEU A 131 -23.85 10.96 -10.59
CA LEU A 131 -23.29 12.30 -10.69
C LEU A 131 -22.13 12.28 -11.68
N ARG A 132 -22.32 12.91 -12.85
CA ARG A 132 -21.29 12.97 -13.91
C ARG A 132 -20.60 14.31 -13.96
N LEU A 133 -19.34 14.34 -13.55
CA LEU A 133 -18.41 15.47 -13.58
C LEU A 133 -17.18 15.16 -14.45
N ALA A 134 -17.30 14.20 -15.37
CA ALA A 134 -16.21 13.76 -16.24
C ALA A 134 -15.79 14.88 -17.20
N LYS A 135 -14.48 15.02 -17.45
CA LYS A 135 -13.89 16.04 -18.33
C LYS A 135 -14.18 17.49 -17.90
N CYS A 136 -14.61 17.72 -16.66
CA CYS A 136 -14.85 19.07 -16.16
C CYS A 136 -13.54 19.77 -15.78
N ARG A 137 -13.48 21.08 -15.98
CA ARG A 137 -12.42 21.95 -15.47
C ARG A 137 -12.98 22.77 -14.30
N PHE A 138 -12.43 22.57 -13.12
CA PHE A 138 -12.76 23.34 -11.92
C PHE A 138 -11.60 24.28 -11.58
N ARG A 139 -11.89 25.58 -11.53
CA ARG A 139 -10.91 26.64 -11.15
C ARG A 139 -10.91 26.94 -9.65
N GLY A 140 -11.66 26.15 -8.88
CA GLY A 140 -11.81 26.26 -7.44
C GLY A 140 -12.30 24.93 -6.84
N PRO A 141 -12.62 24.92 -5.54
CA PRO A 141 -12.90 23.68 -4.83
C PRO A 141 -14.22 23.04 -5.25
N VAL A 142 -14.23 21.70 -5.28
CA VAL A 142 -15.41 20.86 -5.44
C VAL A 142 -15.76 20.28 -4.07
N ARG A 143 -16.87 20.74 -3.50
CA ARG A 143 -17.35 20.36 -2.17
C ARG A 143 -18.54 19.43 -2.26
N LEU A 144 -18.31 18.14 -2.05
CA LEU A 144 -19.33 17.08 -2.03
C LEU A 144 -19.33 16.34 -0.68
N GLY A 145 -18.96 17.06 0.39
CA GLY A 145 -18.92 16.52 1.75
C GLY A 145 -20.29 16.05 2.22
N GLY A 146 -20.37 14.80 2.69
CA GLY A 146 -21.62 14.17 3.12
C GLY A 146 -22.62 13.89 2.00
N ALA A 147 -22.22 13.99 0.73
CA ALA A 147 -23.10 13.70 -0.39
C ALA A 147 -23.52 12.22 -0.42
N GLN A 148 -24.74 11.96 -0.85
CA GLN A 148 -25.30 10.62 -1.03
C GLN A 148 -25.62 10.42 -2.50
N ILE A 149 -24.87 9.55 -3.16
CA ILE A 149 -25.03 9.26 -4.59
C ILE A 149 -25.40 7.78 -4.68
N ALA A 150 -26.64 7.47 -5.06
CA ALA A 150 -27.09 6.09 -5.14
C ALA A 150 -26.48 5.37 -6.36
N GLY A 151 -26.20 6.07 -7.45
CA GLY A 151 -25.41 5.55 -8.57
C GLY A 151 -23.91 5.80 -8.44
N ALA A 152 -23.21 5.76 -9.58
CA ALA A 152 -21.78 6.06 -9.67
C ALA A 152 -21.45 7.57 -9.72
N LEU A 153 -20.27 7.92 -9.19
CA LEU A 153 -19.65 9.25 -9.31
C LEU A 153 -18.53 9.20 -10.35
N TYR A 154 -18.66 10.03 -11.40
CA TYR A 154 -17.71 10.09 -12.50
C TYR A 154 -16.94 11.42 -12.47
N LEU A 155 -15.63 11.33 -12.35
CA LEU A 155 -14.62 12.40 -12.33
C LEU A 155 -13.49 12.10 -13.33
N GLU A 156 -13.71 11.20 -14.28
CA GLU A 156 -12.71 10.81 -15.27
C GLU A 156 -12.26 12.02 -16.09
N ASP A 157 -10.96 12.17 -16.31
CA ASP A 157 -10.36 13.27 -17.06
C ASP A 157 -10.71 14.67 -16.51
N ALA A 158 -11.21 14.78 -15.28
CA ALA A 158 -11.47 16.07 -14.66
C ALA A 158 -10.16 16.74 -14.23
N GLU A 159 -10.13 18.07 -14.30
CA GLU A 159 -9.02 18.89 -13.82
C GLU A 159 -9.53 19.82 -12.71
N ILE A 160 -8.97 19.68 -11.51
CA ILE A 160 -9.35 20.48 -10.35
C ILE A 160 -8.12 21.25 -9.88
N THR A 161 -8.15 22.55 -10.11
CA THR A 161 -7.09 23.48 -9.71
C THR A 161 -7.71 24.52 -8.79
N ALA A 162 -7.16 24.68 -7.58
CA ALA A 162 -7.47 25.84 -6.74
C ALA A 162 -6.32 26.86 -6.81
N PRO A 163 -6.60 28.15 -6.54
CA PRO A 163 -5.56 29.17 -6.41
C PRO A 163 -4.51 28.79 -5.36
N GLU A 164 -3.25 29.11 -5.63
CA GLU A 164 -2.16 28.92 -4.66
C GLU A 164 -2.47 29.66 -3.35
N GLY A 165 -2.23 29.00 -2.22
CA GLY A 165 -2.56 29.53 -0.88
C GLY A 165 -3.95 29.19 -0.37
N THR A 166 -4.78 28.48 -1.14
CA THR A 166 -6.04 27.92 -0.63
C THR A 166 -5.75 26.85 0.42
N GLU A 167 -6.11 27.10 1.69
CA GLU A 167 -5.98 26.11 2.78
C GLU A 167 -6.97 24.94 2.62
N ASP A 168 -8.10 25.19 1.98
CA ASP A 168 -9.14 24.19 1.76
C ASP A 168 -8.70 23.11 0.77
N PRO A 169 -9.08 21.83 1.01
CA PRO A 169 -8.92 20.78 0.01
C PRO A 169 -9.69 21.11 -1.27
N VAL A 170 -9.09 20.77 -2.40
CA VAL A 170 -9.63 21.08 -3.73
C VAL A 170 -10.74 20.15 -4.15
N LEU A 171 -10.73 18.92 -3.65
CA LEU A 171 -11.81 17.95 -3.80
C LEU A 171 -12.16 17.39 -2.43
N GLN A 172 -13.36 17.72 -1.96
CA GLN A 172 -13.87 17.30 -0.66
C GLN A 172 -14.97 16.27 -0.85
N LEU A 173 -14.63 15.02 -0.56
CA LEU A 173 -15.50 13.84 -0.57
C LEU A 173 -15.55 13.19 0.81
N HIS A 174 -15.36 13.98 1.87
CA HIS A 174 -15.46 13.48 3.25
C HIS A 174 -16.89 12.99 3.52
N GLN A 175 -17.03 11.83 4.14
CA GLN A 175 -18.31 11.20 4.47
C GLN A 175 -19.26 11.02 3.27
N VAL A 176 -18.72 10.99 2.03
CA VAL A 176 -19.54 10.69 0.85
C VAL A 176 -19.97 9.22 0.88
N THR A 177 -21.21 8.94 0.47
CA THR A 177 -21.67 7.57 0.20
C THR A 177 -21.95 7.42 -1.29
N VAL A 178 -21.30 6.46 -1.93
CA VAL A 178 -21.50 6.10 -3.34
C VAL A 178 -22.04 4.67 -3.42
N GLY A 179 -23.21 4.50 -4.03
CA GLY A 179 -23.90 3.21 -4.12
C GLY A 179 -23.31 2.26 -5.18
N GLU A 180 -22.54 2.79 -6.12
CA GLU A 180 -21.82 2.01 -7.14
C GLU A 180 -20.31 2.35 -7.10
N ASP A 181 -19.71 2.61 -8.26
CA ASP A 181 -18.29 2.92 -8.44
C ASP A 181 -18.01 4.43 -8.35
N LEU A 182 -16.80 4.76 -7.92
CA LEU A 182 -16.22 6.10 -8.09
C LEU A 182 -15.12 6.03 -9.15
N CYS A 183 -15.40 6.60 -10.31
CA CYS A 183 -14.51 6.60 -11.46
C CYS A 183 -13.79 7.95 -11.57
N ALA A 184 -12.51 7.99 -11.26
CA ALA A 184 -11.65 9.17 -11.31
C ALA A 184 -10.33 8.89 -12.06
N SER A 185 -10.39 8.05 -13.09
CA SER A 185 -9.24 7.78 -13.97
C SER A 185 -8.77 9.07 -14.64
N ARG A 186 -7.44 9.26 -14.70
CA ARG A 186 -6.80 10.46 -15.28
C ARG A 186 -7.25 11.78 -14.65
N LEU A 187 -7.78 11.74 -13.41
CA LEU A 187 -8.07 12.92 -12.62
C LEU A 187 -6.77 13.69 -12.35
N ARG A 188 -6.78 15.00 -12.58
CA ARG A 188 -5.65 15.89 -12.28
C ARG A 188 -6.04 16.85 -11.18
N THR A 189 -5.32 16.83 -10.07
CA THR A 189 -5.54 17.76 -8.96
C THR A 189 -4.28 18.50 -8.56
N ARG A 190 -4.43 19.79 -8.23
CA ARG A 190 -3.40 20.60 -7.56
C ARG A 190 -3.92 21.05 -6.21
N GLY A 191 -3.62 20.27 -5.17
CA GLY A 191 -4.11 20.47 -3.80
C GLY A 191 -4.54 19.16 -3.13
N GLU A 192 -5.00 19.24 -1.87
CA GLU A 192 -5.46 18.08 -1.10
C GLU A 192 -6.77 17.51 -1.67
N VAL A 193 -6.81 16.20 -1.88
CA VAL A 193 -8.03 15.43 -2.14
C VAL A 193 -8.42 14.66 -0.89
N ARG A 194 -9.66 14.86 -0.40
CA ARG A 194 -10.13 14.32 0.88
C ARG A 194 -11.29 13.34 0.70
N PHE A 195 -11.14 12.14 1.24
CA PHE A 195 -12.08 11.00 1.26
C PHE A 195 -12.35 10.49 2.68
N ASP A 196 -12.12 11.32 3.69
CA ASP A 196 -12.21 10.90 5.10
C ASP A 196 -13.62 10.39 5.44
N GLY A 197 -13.71 9.14 5.89
CA GLY A 197 -14.97 8.46 6.20
C GLY A 197 -15.86 8.19 4.99
N ALA A 198 -15.32 8.25 3.76
CA ALA A 198 -16.07 7.90 2.56
C ALA A 198 -16.41 6.41 2.51
N ALA A 199 -17.61 6.09 2.03
CA ALA A 199 -18.09 4.74 1.79
C ALA A 199 -18.45 4.57 0.30
N ILE A 200 -17.73 3.69 -0.39
CA ILE A 200 -17.95 3.36 -1.80
C ILE A 200 -18.33 1.89 -1.87
N SER A 201 -19.54 1.59 -2.34
CA SER A 201 -20.05 0.21 -2.35
C SER A 201 -19.36 -0.64 -3.42
N GLY A 202 -18.98 -0.03 -4.55
CA GLY A 202 -18.23 -0.66 -5.63
C GLY A 202 -16.72 -0.45 -5.51
N SER A 203 -16.10 -0.08 -6.62
CA SER A 203 -14.66 0.17 -6.77
C SER A 203 -14.33 1.66 -6.83
N LEU A 204 -13.15 2.01 -6.32
CA LEU A 204 -12.53 3.32 -6.49
C LEU A 204 -11.47 3.24 -7.58
N ARG A 205 -11.65 3.97 -8.68
CA ARG A 205 -10.71 3.98 -9.80
C ARG A 205 -9.98 5.31 -9.91
N LEU A 206 -8.67 5.30 -9.76
CA LEU A 206 -7.73 6.43 -9.87
C LEU A 206 -6.59 6.10 -10.85
N ASP A 207 -6.84 5.20 -11.81
CA ASP A 207 -5.85 4.82 -12.83
C ASP A 207 -5.36 6.05 -13.59
N GLU A 208 -4.03 6.19 -13.71
CA GLU A 208 -3.36 7.30 -14.39
C GLU A 208 -3.71 8.69 -13.83
N ALA A 209 -4.26 8.77 -12.60
CA ALA A 209 -4.50 10.04 -11.93
C ALA A 209 -3.19 10.72 -11.51
N GLU A 210 -3.21 12.04 -11.46
CA GLU A 210 -2.09 12.88 -11.08
C GLU A 210 -2.52 13.80 -9.93
N LEU A 211 -2.01 13.51 -8.73
CA LEU A 211 -2.34 14.25 -7.51
C LEU A 211 -1.11 15.00 -7.03
N ARG A 212 -1.15 16.33 -7.07
CA ARG A 212 -0.02 17.19 -6.71
C ARG A 212 -0.34 18.08 -5.51
N HIS A 213 0.33 17.81 -4.39
CA HIS A 213 0.33 18.68 -3.22
C HIS A 213 1.63 18.49 -2.41
N PRO A 214 2.76 19.03 -2.89
CA PRO A 214 4.11 18.67 -2.42
C PRO A 214 4.37 19.01 -0.94
N VAL A 215 3.70 20.05 -0.40
CA VAL A 215 3.91 20.51 0.99
C VAL A 215 3.02 19.76 1.99
N GLY A 216 2.05 18.95 1.54
CA GLY A 216 1.05 18.36 2.42
C GLY A 216 0.55 16.97 2.02
N ARG A 217 -0.72 16.69 2.33
CA ARG A 217 -1.41 15.47 1.92
C ARG A 217 -2.00 15.66 0.53
N ALA A 218 -1.53 14.89 -0.43
CA ALA A 218 -2.15 14.87 -1.76
C ALA A 218 -3.47 14.08 -1.74
N LEU A 219 -3.49 12.98 -0.98
CA LEU A 219 -4.68 12.15 -0.79
C LEU A 219 -4.85 11.82 0.70
N HIS A 220 -5.93 12.30 1.29
CA HIS A 220 -6.35 11.99 2.65
C HIS A 220 -7.61 11.13 2.61
N ALA A 221 -7.53 9.89 3.06
CA ALA A 221 -8.64 8.94 3.04
C ALA A 221 -8.64 8.12 4.33
N GLU A 222 -8.72 8.79 5.48
CA GLU A 222 -8.83 8.14 6.78
C GLU A 222 -10.20 7.44 6.90
N ALA A 223 -10.21 6.20 7.39
CA ALA A 223 -11.41 5.37 7.54
C ALA A 223 -12.21 5.19 6.23
N LEU A 224 -11.54 5.20 5.07
CA LEU A 224 -12.14 4.88 3.78
C LEU A 224 -12.63 3.42 3.76
N SER A 225 -13.88 3.20 3.35
CA SER A 225 -14.44 1.87 3.11
C SER A 225 -14.77 1.71 1.62
N VAL A 226 -14.17 0.71 0.97
CA VAL A 226 -14.46 0.34 -0.42
C VAL A 226 -14.98 -1.08 -0.44
N GLY A 227 -16.09 -1.35 -1.12
CA GLY A 227 -16.71 -2.69 -1.12
C GLY A 227 -15.99 -3.69 -2.00
N ALA A 228 -15.30 -3.23 -3.04
CA ALA A 228 -14.52 -4.06 -3.95
C ALA A 228 -13.04 -3.64 -3.97
N ASN A 229 -12.62 -2.95 -5.04
CA ASN A 229 -11.21 -2.74 -5.36
C ASN A 229 -10.84 -1.25 -5.43
N VAL A 230 -9.59 -0.92 -5.12
CA VAL A 230 -8.99 0.40 -5.32
C VAL A 230 -7.93 0.29 -6.42
N MET A 231 -8.24 0.79 -7.60
CA MET A 231 -7.38 0.71 -8.79
C MET A 231 -6.63 2.02 -8.97
N CYS A 232 -5.31 2.00 -8.74
CA CYS A 232 -4.44 3.17 -8.83
C CYS A 232 -3.26 2.90 -9.78
N ARG A 233 -3.51 2.17 -10.88
CA ARG A 233 -2.44 1.80 -11.81
C ARG A 233 -1.86 3.05 -12.47
N ARG A 234 -0.52 3.14 -12.52
CA ARG A 234 0.20 4.31 -13.07
C ARG A 234 -0.17 5.65 -12.41
N ILE A 235 -0.70 5.63 -11.18
CA ILE A 235 -0.96 6.88 -10.44
C ILE A 235 0.36 7.62 -10.18
N SER A 236 0.34 8.94 -10.30
CA SER A 236 1.46 9.81 -9.94
C SER A 236 1.04 10.71 -8.78
N VAL A 237 1.66 10.52 -7.61
CA VAL A 237 1.34 11.30 -6.42
C VAL A 237 2.59 12.01 -5.90
N TYR A 238 2.48 13.33 -5.82
CA TYR A 238 3.48 14.22 -5.25
C TYR A 238 2.94 14.80 -3.94
N GLY A 239 3.40 14.26 -2.82
CA GLY A 239 2.87 14.53 -1.47
C GLY A 239 2.49 13.24 -0.74
N ARG A 240 1.84 13.37 0.42
CA ARG A 240 1.45 12.21 1.24
C ARG A 240 0.13 11.59 0.80
N ILE A 241 0.10 10.26 0.70
CA ILE A 241 -1.10 9.42 0.68
C ILE A 241 -1.33 8.92 2.12
N ALA A 242 -2.50 9.18 2.69
CA ALA A 242 -2.89 8.73 4.01
C ALA A 242 -4.18 7.90 3.93
N LEU A 243 -4.07 6.59 4.15
CA LEU A 243 -5.15 5.58 4.11
C LEU A 243 -5.42 5.01 5.52
N ARG A 244 -5.18 5.78 6.58
CA ARG A 244 -5.26 5.26 7.95
C ARG A 244 -6.62 4.63 8.24
N GLY A 245 -6.64 3.40 8.73
CA GLY A 245 -7.90 2.72 9.07
C GLY A 245 -8.75 2.31 7.86
N ALA A 246 -8.22 2.38 6.64
CA ALA A 246 -8.99 2.02 5.45
C ALA A 246 -9.31 0.51 5.40
N ARG A 247 -10.48 0.18 4.88
CA ARG A 247 -10.96 -1.19 4.66
C ARG A 247 -11.19 -1.40 3.16
N ILE A 248 -10.38 -2.29 2.58
CA ILE A 248 -10.39 -2.63 1.16
C ILE A 248 -10.35 -4.16 1.07
N PRO A 249 -11.50 -4.86 1.09
CA PRO A 249 -11.53 -6.33 1.12
C PRO A 249 -10.96 -6.94 -0.15
N GLY A 250 -10.99 -6.21 -1.28
CA GLY A 250 -10.37 -6.63 -2.52
C GLY A 250 -8.93 -6.14 -2.68
N LEU A 251 -8.61 -5.69 -3.88
CA LEU A 251 -7.27 -5.31 -4.31
C LEU A 251 -7.03 -3.80 -4.21
N LEU A 252 -5.90 -3.40 -3.62
CA LEU A 252 -5.26 -2.10 -3.78
C LEU A 252 -4.12 -2.23 -4.82
N ASP A 253 -4.41 -1.84 -6.07
CA ASP A 253 -3.47 -1.92 -7.20
C ASP A 253 -2.68 -0.60 -7.34
N LEU A 254 -1.39 -0.63 -7.04
CA LEU A 254 -0.44 0.46 -7.24
C LEU A 254 0.65 0.07 -8.27
N LEU A 255 0.31 -0.77 -9.25
CA LEU A 255 1.24 -1.16 -10.31
C LEU A 255 1.69 0.05 -11.12
N TYR A 256 3.00 0.14 -11.37
CA TYR A 256 3.62 1.23 -12.14
C TYR A 256 3.40 2.64 -11.52
N SER A 257 3.02 2.73 -10.25
CA SER A 257 2.78 4.03 -9.59
C SER A 257 4.08 4.77 -9.29
N ARG A 258 4.05 6.10 -9.35
CA ARG A 258 5.11 6.98 -8.84
C ARG A 258 4.63 7.70 -7.58
N LEU A 259 5.25 7.40 -6.45
CA LEU A 259 4.92 7.99 -5.15
C LEU A 259 6.12 8.78 -4.64
N SER A 260 5.95 10.08 -4.44
CA SER A 260 7.05 10.96 -4.06
C SER A 260 6.64 11.94 -2.96
N ASN A 261 7.31 11.87 -1.81
CA ASN A 261 7.25 12.87 -0.76
C ASN A 261 8.61 13.00 -0.05
N PRO A 262 9.59 13.72 -0.65
CA PRO A 262 10.93 13.85 -0.11
C PRO A 262 10.94 14.39 1.32
N GLY A 263 11.71 13.78 2.21
CA GLY A 263 11.77 14.14 3.64
C GLY A 263 10.53 13.79 4.47
N GLY A 264 9.45 13.31 3.83
CA GLY A 264 8.18 12.99 4.46
C GLY A 264 7.81 11.51 4.40
N THR A 265 6.56 11.21 4.73
CA THR A 265 5.92 9.91 4.48
C THR A 265 5.13 10.02 3.19
N SER A 266 5.50 9.22 2.18
CA SER A 266 4.84 9.20 0.88
C SER A 266 3.55 8.39 0.92
N MET A 267 3.58 7.23 1.57
CA MET A 267 2.39 6.39 1.76
C MET A 267 2.27 5.94 3.21
N GLN A 268 1.16 6.30 3.83
CA GLN A 268 0.75 5.84 5.15
C GLN A 268 -0.52 4.99 5.00
N ALA A 269 -0.37 3.68 5.09
CA ALA A 269 -1.47 2.73 5.17
C ALA A 269 -1.36 1.99 6.51
N SER A 270 -1.64 2.70 7.60
CA SER A 270 -1.59 2.17 8.96
C SER A 270 -2.97 1.70 9.43
N SER A 271 -3.01 0.64 10.23
CA SER A 271 -4.26 0.07 10.76
C SER A 271 -5.28 -0.29 9.68
N CYS A 272 -4.82 -0.65 8.48
CA CYS A 272 -5.68 -0.99 7.34
C CYS A 272 -6.04 -2.48 7.35
N VAL A 273 -7.17 -2.82 6.74
CA VAL A 273 -7.53 -4.20 6.40
C VAL A 273 -7.65 -4.28 4.89
N ILE A 274 -6.71 -4.98 4.25
CA ILE A 274 -6.58 -5.06 2.79
C ILE A 274 -6.55 -6.53 2.37
N GLY A 275 -7.35 -6.93 1.38
CA GLY A 275 -7.26 -8.28 0.81
C GLY A 275 -5.92 -8.45 0.11
N GLU A 276 -5.68 -7.67 -0.94
CA GLU A 276 -4.42 -7.70 -1.69
C GLU A 276 -3.80 -6.31 -1.83
N LEU A 277 -2.49 -6.19 -1.62
CA LEU A 277 -1.74 -4.96 -1.88
C LEU A 277 -0.68 -5.21 -2.95
N TRP A 278 -0.78 -4.55 -4.10
CA TRP A 278 0.19 -4.70 -5.18
C TRP A 278 1.02 -3.43 -5.37
N LEU A 279 2.32 -3.52 -5.09
CA LEU A 279 3.30 -2.46 -5.22
C LEU A 279 4.56 -2.99 -5.94
N ARG A 280 4.59 -2.89 -7.28
CA ARG A 280 5.68 -3.38 -8.14
C ARG A 280 5.74 -2.68 -9.50
N LYS A 281 6.86 -2.87 -10.22
CA LYS A 281 7.09 -2.38 -11.59
C LYS A 281 7.03 -0.85 -11.74
N GLY A 282 7.28 -0.10 -10.68
CA GLY A 282 7.39 1.37 -10.68
C GLY A 282 8.80 1.83 -10.32
N PRO A 283 9.05 3.15 -10.28
CA PRO A 283 10.24 3.70 -9.64
C PRO A 283 10.20 3.45 -8.11
N PRO A 284 11.36 3.42 -7.43
CA PRO A 284 11.41 3.40 -5.97
C PRO A 284 10.57 4.52 -5.37
N ILE A 285 9.88 4.22 -4.27
CA ILE A 285 9.12 5.23 -3.53
C ILE A 285 10.12 6.25 -2.95
N GLU A 286 9.87 7.54 -3.17
CA GLU A 286 10.64 8.60 -2.52
C GLU A 286 9.95 9.06 -1.24
N GLY A 287 10.63 8.99 -0.09
CA GLY A 287 10.07 9.25 1.23
C GLY A 287 9.84 7.97 2.04
N ARG A 288 8.98 8.00 3.07
CA ARG A 288 8.72 6.83 3.94
C ARG A 288 7.48 6.04 3.54
N LEU A 289 7.56 4.71 3.66
CA LEU A 289 6.42 3.79 3.57
C LEU A 289 6.03 3.29 4.96
N ASN A 290 4.80 3.53 5.39
CA ASN A 290 4.29 3.11 6.69
C ASN A 290 3.10 2.15 6.52
N LEU A 291 3.28 0.90 6.94
CA LEU A 291 2.29 -0.18 6.92
C LEU A 291 1.95 -0.69 8.33
N ARG A 292 2.20 0.12 9.36
CA ARG A 292 2.08 -0.32 10.76
C ARG A 292 0.67 -0.77 11.12
N ARG A 293 0.57 -1.88 11.87
CA ARG A 293 -0.67 -2.47 12.38
C ARG A 293 -1.68 -2.82 11.27
N SER A 294 -1.22 -2.98 10.03
CA SER A 294 -2.09 -3.33 8.92
C SER A 294 -2.17 -4.85 8.75
N GLN A 295 -3.32 -5.30 8.29
CA GLN A 295 -3.62 -6.70 7.99
C GLN A 295 -3.80 -6.81 6.48
N ILE A 296 -2.91 -7.55 5.83
CA ILE A 296 -2.88 -7.69 4.36
C ILE A 296 -2.86 -9.17 4.01
N GLU A 297 -3.88 -9.74 3.38
CA GLU A 297 -3.86 -11.19 3.11
C GLU A 297 -2.74 -11.54 2.11
N HIS A 298 -2.69 -10.84 0.98
CA HIS A 298 -1.65 -11.02 -0.04
C HIS A 298 -0.86 -9.73 -0.25
N LEU A 299 0.38 -9.72 0.23
CA LEU A 299 1.29 -8.60 0.06
C LEU A 299 2.19 -8.85 -1.15
N ASN A 300 1.97 -8.13 -2.25
CA ASN A 300 2.85 -8.14 -3.42
C ASN A 300 3.71 -6.88 -3.41
N LEU A 301 4.88 -6.97 -2.79
CA LEU A 301 5.80 -5.86 -2.58
C LEU A 301 7.13 -6.21 -3.23
N ALA A 302 7.47 -5.57 -4.34
CA ALA A 302 8.76 -5.78 -4.99
C ALA A 302 9.88 -5.05 -4.22
N PRO A 303 11.04 -5.69 -3.94
CA PRO A 303 12.14 -5.05 -3.22
C PRO A 303 12.68 -3.76 -3.86
N GLU A 304 12.58 -3.66 -5.18
CA GLU A 304 12.94 -2.49 -5.99
C GLU A 304 12.09 -1.24 -5.70
N MET A 305 10.87 -1.41 -5.19
CA MET A 305 9.97 -0.30 -4.86
C MET A 305 10.21 0.27 -3.47
N LEU A 306 10.93 -0.46 -2.61
CA LEU A 306 11.08 -0.12 -1.21
C LEU A 306 11.86 1.19 -1.04
N PRO A 307 11.36 2.15 -0.26
CA PRO A 307 12.13 3.32 0.12
C PRO A 307 13.25 2.95 1.11
N ASP A 308 14.13 3.92 1.40
CA ASP A 308 15.19 3.78 2.40
C ASP A 308 14.68 3.65 3.84
N GLN A 309 13.46 4.13 4.10
CA GLN A 309 12.85 4.15 5.43
C GLN A 309 11.45 3.55 5.36
N VAL A 310 11.23 2.48 6.12
CA VAL A 310 9.94 1.81 6.23
C VAL A 310 9.49 1.75 7.69
N ARG A 311 8.20 1.52 7.91
CA ARG A 311 7.65 1.22 9.24
C ARG A 311 6.67 0.07 9.13
N LEU A 312 7.02 -1.08 9.70
CA LEU A 312 6.32 -2.34 9.52
C LEU A 312 5.85 -2.96 10.84
N LEU A 313 6.01 -2.26 11.97
CA LEU A 313 5.56 -2.73 13.29
C LEU A 313 4.11 -3.24 13.25
N ASP A 314 3.91 -4.46 13.73
CA ASP A 314 2.63 -5.20 13.77
C ASP A 314 1.96 -5.39 12.40
N LEU A 315 2.73 -5.35 11.29
CA LEU A 315 2.23 -5.74 9.98
C LEU A 315 2.04 -7.25 9.93
N THR A 316 0.84 -7.69 9.54
CA THR A 316 0.53 -9.11 9.35
C THR A 316 0.17 -9.39 7.90
N TYR A 317 0.69 -10.49 7.36
CA TYR A 317 0.33 -10.94 6.02
C TYR A 317 0.32 -12.45 5.88
N THR A 318 -0.54 -12.95 4.99
CA THR A 318 -0.67 -14.40 4.77
C THR A 318 0.35 -14.91 3.77
N SER A 319 0.59 -14.15 2.69
CA SER A 319 1.60 -14.46 1.68
C SER A 319 2.34 -13.21 1.24
N LEU A 320 3.60 -13.40 0.85
CA LEU A 320 4.48 -12.33 0.37
C LEU A 320 5.01 -12.68 -1.01
N THR A 321 4.71 -11.84 -2.00
CA THR A 321 5.17 -11.96 -3.38
C THR A 321 5.94 -10.71 -3.82
N PRO A 322 6.81 -10.79 -4.85
CA PRO A 322 7.32 -12.01 -5.49
C PRO A 322 8.17 -12.87 -4.54
N HIS A 323 8.23 -14.17 -4.76
CA HIS A 323 9.17 -15.03 -4.04
C HIS A 323 10.60 -14.68 -4.48
N VAL A 324 11.41 -14.23 -3.53
CA VAL A 324 12.81 -13.81 -3.73
C VAL A 324 13.68 -14.39 -2.62
N PRO A 325 14.99 -14.55 -2.82
CA PRO A 325 15.89 -14.98 -1.77
C PRO A 325 15.84 -14.06 -0.54
N PRO A 326 15.97 -14.58 0.69
CA PRO A 326 15.94 -13.79 1.93
C PRO A 326 16.90 -12.60 1.93
N GLU A 327 18.07 -12.74 1.30
CA GLU A 327 19.10 -11.70 1.23
C GLU A 327 18.60 -10.41 0.58
N GLN A 328 17.68 -10.52 -0.38
CA GLN A 328 17.05 -9.36 -1.03
C GLN A 328 15.85 -8.82 -0.22
N ARG A 329 15.31 -9.61 0.71
CA ARG A 329 14.10 -9.28 1.46
C ARG A 329 14.39 -8.74 2.86
N LEU A 330 15.43 -9.23 3.52
CA LEU A 330 15.87 -8.79 4.84
C LEU A 330 16.14 -7.28 4.94
N PRO A 331 16.70 -6.59 3.92
CA PRO A 331 16.86 -5.14 3.96
C PRO A 331 15.55 -4.40 4.25
N MET A 332 14.40 -4.96 3.87
CA MET A 332 13.09 -4.40 4.21
C MET A 332 12.87 -4.29 5.72
N LEU A 333 13.31 -5.29 6.50
CA LEU A 333 13.18 -5.28 7.97
C LEU A 333 14.29 -4.49 8.65
N GLU A 334 15.45 -4.36 8.00
CA GLU A 334 16.58 -3.58 8.52
C GLU A 334 16.41 -2.08 8.35
N ARG A 335 15.62 -1.67 7.35
CA ARG A 335 15.21 -0.27 7.06
C ARG A 335 14.08 0.23 7.96
N ASP A 336 13.59 -0.60 8.90
CA ASP A 336 12.61 -0.14 9.87
C ASP A 336 13.28 0.83 10.86
N GLU A 337 12.67 2.01 11.05
CA GLU A 337 13.14 3.04 12.00
C GLU A 337 12.96 2.58 13.46
N ASP A 338 12.04 1.65 13.72
CA ASP A 338 11.71 1.20 15.07
C ASP A 338 12.81 0.25 15.65
N THR A 339 12.92 0.21 16.99
CA THR A 339 13.86 -0.69 17.70
C THR A 339 13.56 -2.14 17.32
N PHE A 340 14.61 -2.97 17.14
CA PHE A 340 14.55 -4.39 16.75
C PHE A 340 13.18 -5.05 17.00
N ASP A 341 12.39 -5.22 15.94
CA ASP A 341 11.07 -5.86 16.00
C ASP A 341 11.18 -7.36 15.71
N PRO A 342 11.00 -8.25 16.71
CA PRO A 342 11.02 -9.69 16.48
C PRO A 342 9.84 -10.20 15.65
N HIS A 343 8.70 -9.48 15.63
CA HIS A 343 7.47 -9.90 14.96
C HIS A 343 7.62 -9.91 13.45
N GLY A 344 8.21 -8.87 12.85
CA GLY A 344 8.46 -8.80 11.41
C GLY A 344 9.27 -9.99 10.86
N TYR A 345 10.27 -10.46 11.61
CA TYR A 345 11.06 -11.65 11.24
C TYR A 345 10.27 -12.96 11.35
N GLU A 346 9.40 -13.09 12.36
CA GLU A 346 8.52 -14.26 12.48
C GLU A 346 7.51 -14.31 11.33
N GLN A 347 6.93 -13.17 10.95
CA GLN A 347 6.00 -13.14 9.82
C GLN A 347 6.67 -13.48 8.50
N LEU A 348 7.87 -12.94 8.26
CA LEU A 348 8.63 -13.30 7.06
C LEU A 348 8.98 -14.79 7.04
N THR A 349 9.33 -15.36 8.20
CA THR A 349 9.59 -16.81 8.35
C THR A 349 8.34 -17.63 8.02
N ALA A 350 7.18 -17.23 8.54
CA ALA A 350 5.91 -17.91 8.29
C ALA A 350 5.52 -17.88 6.81
N ALA A 351 5.73 -16.75 6.13
CA ALA A 351 5.48 -16.62 4.70
C ALA A 351 6.35 -17.56 3.86
N TYR A 352 7.66 -17.66 4.13
CA TYR A 352 8.54 -18.59 3.40
C TYR A 352 8.18 -20.05 3.63
N ARG A 353 7.83 -20.44 4.87
CA ARG A 353 7.37 -21.80 5.18
C ARG A 353 6.09 -22.16 4.42
N ARG A 354 5.13 -21.23 4.33
CA ARG A 354 3.89 -21.43 3.56
C ARG A 354 4.16 -21.66 2.07
N THR A 355 5.20 -21.03 1.51
CA THR A 355 5.63 -21.28 0.13
C THR A 355 6.47 -22.56 -0.04
N GLY A 356 6.78 -23.28 1.04
CA GLY A 356 7.59 -24.50 1.02
C GLY A 356 9.10 -24.27 1.06
N ASP A 357 9.58 -23.03 1.21
CA ASP A 357 11.01 -22.71 1.26
C ASP A 357 11.52 -22.69 2.72
N ASP A 358 11.71 -23.89 3.26
CA ASP A 358 12.24 -24.06 4.62
C ASP A 358 13.68 -23.57 4.77
N HIS A 359 14.46 -23.57 3.68
CA HIS A 359 15.84 -23.06 3.72
C HIS A 359 15.84 -21.55 3.90
N ALA A 360 15.03 -20.82 3.13
CA ALA A 360 14.85 -19.39 3.31
C ALA A 360 14.33 -19.05 4.71
N ALA A 361 13.35 -19.80 5.22
CA ALA A 361 12.82 -19.60 6.56
C ALA A 361 13.91 -19.75 7.65
N ARG A 362 14.84 -20.70 7.51
CA ARG A 362 16.00 -20.83 8.42
C ARG A 362 16.95 -19.65 8.32
N LEU A 363 17.20 -19.13 7.12
CA LEU A 363 18.07 -17.96 6.92
C LEU A 363 17.47 -16.70 7.54
N VAL A 364 16.16 -16.48 7.44
CA VAL A 364 15.48 -15.35 8.09
C VAL A 364 15.58 -15.45 9.61
N GLN A 365 15.40 -16.64 10.19
CA GLN A 365 15.57 -16.85 11.63
C GLN A 365 17.02 -16.65 12.09
N LEU A 366 17.99 -17.04 11.27
CA LEU A 366 19.40 -16.74 11.52
C LEU A 366 19.66 -15.22 11.51
N ALA A 367 19.09 -14.50 10.55
CA ALA A 367 19.18 -13.03 10.50
C ALA A 367 18.55 -12.38 11.72
N LYS A 368 17.39 -12.87 12.19
CA LYS A 368 16.76 -12.45 13.44
C LYS A 368 17.72 -12.59 14.63
N GLN A 369 18.41 -13.72 14.78
CA GLN A 369 19.37 -13.94 15.88
C GLN A 369 20.59 -13.01 15.77
N ARG A 370 21.09 -12.76 14.55
CA ARG A 370 22.19 -11.81 14.33
C ARG A 370 21.82 -10.38 14.68
N ARG A 371 20.59 -9.95 14.38
CA ARG A 371 20.09 -8.63 14.77
C ARG A 371 19.80 -8.56 16.27
N HIS A 372 19.26 -9.62 16.87
CA HIS A 372 19.11 -9.70 18.32
C HIS A 372 20.45 -9.63 19.05
N ARG A 373 21.53 -10.21 18.48
CA ARG A 373 22.88 -10.10 19.04
C ARG A 373 23.32 -8.64 19.20
N THR A 374 22.96 -7.75 18.27
CA THR A 374 23.34 -6.32 18.38
C THR A 374 22.66 -5.60 19.54
N THR A 375 21.55 -6.14 20.07
CA THR A 375 20.86 -5.59 21.24
C THR A 375 21.42 -6.13 22.57
N LEU A 376 22.33 -7.10 22.55
CA LEU A 376 22.89 -7.73 23.75
C LEU A 376 24.09 -6.96 24.33
N PRO A 377 24.36 -7.11 25.65
CA PRO A 377 25.60 -6.63 26.26
C PRO A 377 26.84 -7.30 25.64
N TRP A 378 28.02 -6.73 25.90
CA TRP A 378 29.26 -7.12 25.21
C TRP A 378 29.61 -8.61 25.34
N TYR A 379 29.37 -9.23 26.49
CA TYR A 379 29.62 -10.66 26.70
C TYR A 379 28.66 -11.53 25.87
N GLY A 380 27.38 -11.12 25.78
CA GLY A 380 26.37 -11.78 24.95
C GLY A 380 26.68 -11.64 23.46
N ARG A 381 27.27 -10.51 23.04
CA ARG A 381 27.78 -10.32 21.68
C ARG A 381 28.93 -11.28 21.37
N LEU A 382 29.93 -11.38 22.25
CA LEU A 382 31.07 -12.29 22.07
C LEU A 382 30.61 -13.74 21.97
N TRP A 383 29.75 -14.19 22.89
CA TRP A 383 29.18 -15.53 22.86
C TRP A 383 28.36 -15.79 21.59
N GLY A 384 27.56 -14.81 21.15
CA GLY A 384 26.81 -14.91 19.90
C GLY A 384 27.70 -14.99 18.65
N HIS A 385 28.90 -14.40 18.65
CA HIS A 385 29.87 -14.59 17.56
C HIS A 385 30.43 -16.01 17.54
N VAL A 386 30.75 -16.58 18.71
CA VAL A 386 31.20 -17.97 18.83
C VAL A 386 30.12 -18.92 18.31
N GLN A 387 28.85 -18.72 18.67
CA GLN A 387 27.72 -19.54 18.20
C GLN A 387 27.48 -19.44 16.68
N ASP A 388 27.65 -18.25 16.08
CA ASP A 388 27.48 -18.05 14.64
C ASP A 388 28.59 -18.73 13.83
N ALA A 389 29.84 -18.67 14.35
CA ALA A 389 31.01 -19.28 13.73
C ALA A 389 30.99 -20.82 13.81
N THR A 390 30.59 -21.38 14.95
CA THR A 390 30.60 -22.82 15.20
C THR A 390 29.38 -23.51 14.57
N VAL A 391 28.17 -23.15 14.99
CA VAL A 391 26.93 -23.89 14.67
C VAL A 391 25.90 -23.04 13.91
N GLY A 392 26.17 -21.75 13.70
CA GLY A 392 25.22 -20.83 13.08
C GLY A 392 23.91 -20.76 13.85
N TYR A 393 23.97 -20.69 15.19
CA TYR A 393 22.80 -20.74 16.08
C TYR A 393 21.92 -22.00 15.96
N GLY A 394 22.49 -23.12 15.49
CA GLY A 394 21.73 -24.36 15.27
C GLY A 394 21.00 -24.42 13.93
N PHE A 395 21.17 -23.41 13.06
CA PHE A 395 20.56 -23.38 11.73
C PHE A 395 21.50 -23.91 10.63
N ARG A 396 22.78 -24.23 10.94
CA ARG A 396 23.76 -24.79 10.00
C ARG A 396 24.53 -25.99 10.60
N PRO A 397 23.89 -27.15 10.83
CA PRO A 397 24.51 -28.30 11.50
C PRO A 397 25.75 -28.85 10.77
N MET A 398 25.82 -28.71 9.45
CA MET A 398 26.99 -29.15 8.65
C MET A 398 28.31 -28.46 9.04
N ARG A 399 28.26 -27.25 9.62
CA ARG A 399 29.47 -26.59 10.13
C ARG A 399 30.03 -27.28 11.37
N ALA A 400 29.15 -27.75 12.26
CA ALA A 400 29.57 -28.49 13.45
C ALA A 400 30.25 -29.80 13.05
N LEU A 401 29.74 -30.49 12.02
CA LEU A 401 30.40 -31.67 11.45
C LEU A 401 31.78 -31.34 10.86
N GLY A 402 31.90 -30.24 10.13
CA GLY A 402 33.19 -29.78 9.59
C GLY A 402 34.20 -29.43 10.68
N TRP A 403 33.77 -28.84 11.79
CA TRP A 403 34.62 -28.60 12.97
C TRP A 403 35.04 -29.91 13.64
N LEU A 404 34.11 -30.86 13.78
CA LEU A 404 34.42 -32.18 14.36
C LEU A 404 35.44 -32.93 13.49
N LEU A 405 35.28 -32.94 12.16
CA LEU A 405 36.24 -33.53 11.23
C LEU A 405 37.60 -32.82 11.25
N SER A 406 37.61 -31.49 11.35
CA SER A 406 38.86 -30.71 11.48
C SER A 406 39.60 -31.05 12.77
N LEU A 407 38.89 -31.10 13.91
CA LEU A 407 39.47 -31.48 15.20
C LEU A 407 39.95 -32.94 15.18
N LEU A 408 39.21 -33.83 14.54
CA LEU A 408 39.61 -35.21 14.33
C LEU A 408 40.92 -35.30 13.54
N ALA A 409 41.05 -34.55 12.43
CA ALA A 409 42.26 -34.53 11.62
C ALA A 409 43.45 -33.97 12.40
N VAL A 410 43.27 -32.83 13.09
CA VAL A 410 44.34 -32.19 13.89
C VAL A 410 44.79 -33.10 15.04
N GLY A 411 43.85 -33.68 15.79
CA GLY A 411 44.17 -34.63 16.87
C GLY A 411 44.87 -35.87 16.33
N SER A 412 44.36 -36.45 15.23
CA SER A 412 44.98 -37.64 14.62
C SER A 412 46.41 -37.38 14.18
N VAL A 413 46.70 -36.20 13.59
CA VAL A 413 48.07 -35.82 13.22
C VAL A 413 48.94 -35.59 14.45
N ALA A 414 48.44 -34.87 15.47
CA ALA A 414 49.19 -34.59 16.68
C ALA A 414 49.59 -35.86 17.45
N PHE A 415 48.68 -36.82 17.58
CA PHE A 415 48.93 -38.09 18.26
C PHE A 415 49.64 -39.12 17.37
N ALA A 416 49.61 -38.98 16.04
CA ALA A 416 50.46 -39.78 15.15
C ALA A 416 51.93 -39.36 15.25
N LEU A 417 52.20 -38.06 15.38
CA LEU A 417 53.55 -37.51 15.51
C LEU A 417 54.17 -37.84 16.88
N HIS A 418 53.35 -37.88 17.91
CA HIS A 418 53.79 -38.14 19.28
C HIS A 418 52.78 -39.10 19.93
N GLN A 419 53.15 -40.37 20.02
CA GLN A 419 52.25 -41.41 20.54
C GLN A 419 52.23 -41.36 22.07
N PRO A 420 51.04 -41.29 22.71
CA PRO A 420 50.94 -41.32 24.15
C PRO A 420 51.41 -42.69 24.69
N PRO A 421 52.10 -42.73 25.84
CA PRO A 421 52.53 -43.99 26.44
C PRO A 421 51.33 -44.84 26.88
N ALA A 422 51.49 -46.16 26.77
CA ALA A 422 50.49 -47.11 27.22
C ALA A 422 50.50 -47.20 28.76
N LEU A 423 49.32 -47.17 29.38
CA LEU A 423 49.16 -47.26 30.84
C LEU A 423 49.60 -48.63 31.40
N LYS A 424 49.43 -49.69 30.60
CA LYS A 424 49.93 -51.04 30.86
C LYS A 424 50.52 -51.61 29.57
N ALA A 425 51.84 -51.73 29.51
CA ALA A 425 52.56 -52.14 28.30
C ALA A 425 52.14 -53.53 27.77
N ASP A 426 51.72 -54.44 28.65
CA ASP A 426 51.42 -55.83 28.30
C ASP A 426 49.94 -56.09 27.94
N GLU A 427 49.04 -55.13 28.15
CA GLU A 427 47.59 -55.27 27.93
C GLU A 427 47.02 -54.25 26.92
N ALA A 428 47.84 -53.31 26.43
CA ALA A 428 47.37 -52.23 25.58
C ALA A 428 47.13 -52.68 24.12
N PRO A 429 45.99 -52.32 23.51
CA PRO A 429 45.73 -52.59 22.09
C PRO A 429 46.69 -51.81 21.19
N HIS A 430 46.82 -52.19 19.92
CA HIS A 430 47.60 -51.40 18.96
C HIS A 430 47.08 -49.96 18.88
N PHE A 431 47.98 -49.00 19.09
CA PHE A 431 47.64 -47.58 19.07
C PHE A 431 47.18 -47.15 17.68
N ASN A 432 45.99 -46.58 17.60
CA ASN A 432 45.48 -45.95 16.38
C ASN A 432 45.13 -44.48 16.67
N PRO A 433 45.87 -43.51 16.09
CA PRO A 433 45.69 -42.10 16.41
C PRO A 433 44.31 -41.56 16.02
N VAL A 434 43.67 -42.15 14.99
CA VAL A 434 42.32 -41.74 14.56
C VAL A 434 41.27 -42.20 15.56
N PHE A 435 41.29 -43.48 15.95
CA PHE A 435 40.32 -44.02 16.91
C PHE A 435 40.53 -43.48 18.32
N TYR A 436 41.78 -43.22 18.72
CA TYR A 436 42.09 -42.52 19.97
C TYR A 436 41.52 -41.08 19.96
N THR A 437 41.66 -40.35 18.86
CA THR A 437 41.06 -39.00 18.75
C THR A 437 39.53 -39.05 18.69
N LEU A 438 38.95 -40.09 18.07
CA LEU A 438 37.50 -40.31 18.07
C LEU A 438 36.97 -40.58 19.48
N ASP A 439 37.65 -41.39 20.29
CA ASP A 439 37.28 -41.65 21.69
C ASP A 439 37.22 -40.34 22.49
N LEU A 440 38.21 -39.46 22.29
CA LEU A 440 38.23 -38.17 22.97
C LEU A 440 37.12 -37.22 22.50
N LEU A 441 36.75 -37.24 21.21
CA LEU A 441 35.75 -36.33 20.63
C LEU A 441 34.30 -36.80 20.80
N LEU A 442 34.05 -38.11 20.89
CA LEU A 442 32.72 -38.71 20.91
C LEU A 442 32.38 -39.25 22.30
N PRO A 443 31.74 -38.45 23.17
CA PRO A 443 31.58 -38.81 24.59
C PRO A 443 30.70 -40.04 24.88
N VAL A 444 29.97 -40.52 23.88
CA VAL A 444 29.01 -41.63 24.02
C VAL A 444 29.58 -42.94 23.47
N ILE A 445 30.59 -42.88 22.59
CA ILE A 445 31.13 -44.05 21.89
C ILE A 445 32.59 -44.19 22.29
N SER A 446 32.94 -45.35 22.86
CA SER A 446 34.33 -45.71 23.14
C SER A 446 34.75 -46.88 22.26
N PHE A 447 35.89 -46.73 21.60
CA PHE A 447 36.61 -47.70 20.80
C PHE A 447 37.76 -48.36 21.60
N GLY A 448 37.88 -48.06 22.90
CA GLY A 448 38.79 -48.71 23.84
C GLY A 448 40.25 -48.22 23.77
N GLN A 449 40.53 -47.11 23.09
CA GLN A 449 41.86 -46.52 22.99
C GLN A 449 42.12 -45.52 24.11
N GLU A 450 41.18 -44.60 24.42
CA GLU A 450 41.31 -43.63 25.52
C GLU A 450 41.74 -44.25 26.86
N PRO A 451 41.10 -45.31 27.39
CA PRO A 451 41.46 -45.87 28.70
C PRO A 451 42.81 -46.62 28.71
N ALA A 452 43.38 -46.92 27.54
CA ALA A 452 44.62 -47.68 27.42
C ALA A 452 45.88 -46.82 27.34
N PHE A 453 45.75 -45.52 26.99
CA PHE A 453 46.88 -44.62 26.75
C PHE A 453 46.75 -43.34 27.57
N ALA A 454 47.84 -42.92 28.22
CA ALA A 454 47.87 -41.70 29.03
C ALA A 454 48.76 -40.63 28.38
N PRO A 455 48.19 -39.55 27.81
CA PRO A 455 48.99 -38.48 27.25
C PRO A 455 49.64 -37.66 28.36
N GLU A 456 50.93 -37.33 28.21
CA GLU A 456 51.69 -36.54 29.18
C GLU A 456 52.05 -35.16 28.64
N GLY A 457 52.20 -34.18 29.54
CA GLY A 457 52.65 -32.83 29.19
C GLY A 457 51.70 -32.08 28.24
N PRO A 458 52.19 -31.47 27.14
CA PRO A 458 51.36 -30.64 26.25
C PRO A 458 50.24 -31.44 25.54
N GLN A 459 50.40 -32.76 25.39
CA GLN A 459 49.38 -33.62 24.78
C GLN A 459 48.18 -33.86 25.69
N GLN A 460 48.40 -33.82 27.00
CA GLN A 460 47.33 -33.93 27.99
C GLN A 460 46.39 -32.73 27.89
N ALA A 461 46.95 -31.53 27.74
CA ALA A 461 46.18 -30.31 27.52
C ALA A 461 45.37 -30.37 26.22
N LEU A 462 45.96 -30.91 25.15
CA LEU A 462 45.25 -31.14 23.88
C LEU A 462 44.12 -32.15 24.04
N ALA A 463 44.34 -33.26 24.75
CA ALA A 463 43.32 -34.27 25.01
C ALA A 463 42.13 -33.69 25.78
N TYR A 464 42.38 -32.93 26.87
CA TYR A 464 41.31 -32.25 27.60
C TYR A 464 40.56 -31.22 26.75
N ALA A 465 41.26 -30.48 25.89
CA ALA A 465 40.62 -29.54 24.96
C ALA A 465 39.72 -30.27 23.95
N LEU A 466 40.16 -31.39 23.39
CA LEU A 466 39.38 -32.22 22.48
C LEU A 466 38.13 -32.79 23.17
N VAL A 467 38.25 -33.30 24.39
CA VAL A 467 37.10 -33.78 25.18
C VAL A 467 36.08 -32.67 25.41
N LEU A 468 36.51 -31.50 25.89
CA LEU A 468 35.61 -30.38 26.14
C LEU A 468 34.91 -29.88 24.86
N LEU A 469 35.66 -29.73 23.77
CA LEU A 469 35.09 -29.32 22.47
C LEU A 469 34.17 -30.39 21.88
N GLY A 470 34.51 -31.67 22.06
CA GLY A 470 33.71 -32.82 21.68
C GLY A 470 32.34 -32.80 22.34
N TRP A 471 32.26 -32.59 23.66
CA TRP A 471 30.99 -32.42 24.38
C TRP A 471 30.15 -31.24 23.87
N ILE A 472 30.78 -30.09 23.60
CA ILE A 472 30.07 -28.89 23.08
C ILE A 472 29.53 -29.15 21.65
N LEU A 473 30.33 -29.78 20.78
CA LEU A 473 29.91 -30.09 19.40
C LEU A 473 28.86 -31.21 19.37
N ALA A 474 29.01 -32.26 20.18
CA ALA A 474 28.06 -33.37 20.25
C ALA A 474 26.68 -32.89 20.70
N THR A 475 26.60 -32.08 21.76
CA THR A 475 25.32 -31.51 22.23
C THR A 475 24.64 -30.63 21.18
N THR A 476 25.42 -29.87 20.40
CA THR A 476 24.87 -29.01 19.34
C THR A 476 24.44 -29.77 18.09
N VAL A 477 25.15 -30.83 17.70
CA VAL A 477 24.73 -31.74 16.62
C VAL A 477 23.47 -32.49 17.01
N ILE A 478 23.39 -33.04 18.23
CA ILE A 478 22.19 -33.71 18.74
C ILE A 478 21.01 -32.74 18.73
N ALA A 479 21.16 -31.54 19.30
CA ALA A 479 20.09 -30.54 19.29
C ALA A 479 19.65 -30.14 17.86
N GLY A 480 20.58 -30.07 16.91
CA GLY A 480 20.30 -29.82 15.51
C GLY A 480 19.52 -30.95 14.85
N VAL A 481 19.94 -32.21 15.05
CA VAL A 481 19.30 -33.41 14.49
C VAL A 481 17.92 -33.63 15.10
N THR A 482 17.77 -33.52 16.42
CA THR A 482 16.47 -33.66 17.09
C THR A 482 15.45 -32.65 16.56
N ARG A 483 15.88 -31.41 16.28
CA ARG A 483 15.03 -30.35 15.72
C ARG A 483 14.67 -30.57 14.24
N THR A 484 15.48 -31.34 13.49
CA THR A 484 15.14 -31.77 12.13
C THR A 484 14.23 -33.00 12.11
N VAL A 485 14.38 -33.92 13.07
CA VAL A 485 13.59 -35.15 13.17
C VAL A 485 12.20 -34.89 13.73
N SER A 486 12.05 -33.94 14.67
CA SER A 486 10.73 -33.56 15.23
C SER A 486 9.85 -32.75 14.24
N ARG A 487 10.22 -32.69 12.97
CA ARG A 487 9.54 -31.93 11.90
C ARG A 487 9.17 -32.79 10.69
N GLN A 488 9.45 -34.09 10.74
CA GLN A 488 8.79 -35.12 9.95
C GLN A 488 7.67 -35.72 10.81
#